data_AF-A0A140H0B6-F1
#
_entry.id   AF-A0A140H0B6-F1
#
_cell.length_a   1.000
_cell.length_b   1.000
_cell.length_c   1.000
_cell.angle_alpha   90.00
_cell.angle_beta   90.00
_cell.angle_gamma   90.00
#
_symmetry.space_group_name_H-M   'P 1'
#
loop_
_entity.id
_entity.type
_entity.pdbx_description
1 polymer ?
#
loop_
_entity_poly.entity_id
_entity_poly.type
_entity_poly.pdbx_seq_one_letter_code
_entity_poly.pdbx_strand_id
1 'polypeptide(L)'
;WLGRSFIDFVHPKDRATFASQITTGIPIAESRNSEPKDARTTFCVMLRRYRGLKSRGYGVIGRPVSYEPFRLGLTFREAPEEARPDNLVSNGTNMLLVICATPIKSSYIVPDEILSRKSPKFSIRHTATGIISHVDSAAVSTLGYLPQDLIGRTIFDFYHPEDLMVLKEIYETVMKKGQTAGASFCSKPYRFLI
;
A
#
# COMPACT_ATOMS: atom_id res chain seq x y z
N TRP A 1 22.63 4.58 -1.28
CA TRP A 1 21.73 3.41 -1.24
C TRP A 1 22.56 2.13 -1.41
N LEU A 2 23.52 2.13 -2.34
CA LEU A 2 24.54 1.10 -2.46
C LEU A 2 25.16 0.71 -1.10
N GLY A 3 25.33 -0.60 -0.88
CA GLY A 3 25.94 -1.16 0.32
C GLY A 3 25.11 -1.09 1.61
N ARG A 4 23.85 -0.62 1.56
CA ARG A 4 22.96 -0.57 2.73
C ARG A 4 21.73 -1.44 2.50
N SER A 5 21.16 -1.96 3.58
CA SER A 5 19.94 -2.75 3.50
C SER A 5 18.75 -1.88 3.08
N PHE A 6 17.93 -2.37 2.15
CA PHE A 6 16.78 -1.60 1.66
C PHE A 6 15.74 -1.33 2.76
N ILE A 7 15.58 -2.26 3.71
CA ILE A 7 14.61 -2.13 4.81
C ILE A 7 14.91 -0.96 5.75
N ASP A 8 16.13 -0.44 5.77
CA ASP A 8 16.51 0.75 6.54
C ASP A 8 15.81 2.03 6.04
N PHE A 9 15.37 2.02 4.77
CA PHE A 9 14.65 3.14 4.16
C PHE A 9 13.13 3.02 4.32
N VAL A 10 12.62 1.84 4.68
CA VAL A 10 11.19 1.59 4.89
C VAL A 10 10.79 2.02 6.31
N HIS A 11 9.67 2.72 6.44
CA HIS A 11 9.14 3.11 7.74
C HIS A 11 8.90 1.88 8.63
N PRO A 12 9.24 1.92 9.94
CA PRO A 12 9.09 0.76 10.83
C PRO A 12 7.72 0.07 10.77
N LYS A 13 6.64 0.87 10.71
CA LYS A 13 5.25 0.38 10.58
C LYS A 13 4.99 -0.48 9.33
N ASP A 14 5.70 -0.21 8.24
CA ASP A 14 5.46 -0.86 6.93
C ASP A 14 6.41 -2.05 6.70
N ARG A 15 7.34 -2.31 7.62
CA ARG A 15 8.34 -3.38 7.48
C ARG A 15 7.71 -4.77 7.42
N ALA A 16 6.65 -4.99 8.21
CA ALA A 16 5.91 -6.25 8.21
C ALA A 16 5.24 -6.49 6.85
N THR A 17 4.59 -5.47 6.30
CA THR A 17 3.98 -5.52 4.96
C THR A 17 5.03 -5.79 3.89
N PHE A 18 6.18 -5.10 3.95
CA PHE A 18 7.28 -5.31 3.01
C PHE A 18 7.83 -6.74 3.07
N ALA A 19 8.10 -7.27 4.26
CA ALA A 19 8.58 -8.63 4.45
C ALA A 19 7.57 -9.66 3.91
N SER A 20 6.29 -9.50 4.26
CA SER A 20 5.21 -10.38 3.78
C SER A 20 5.14 -10.41 2.26
N GLN A 21 5.21 -9.24 1.59
CA GLN A 21 5.11 -9.14 0.13
C GLN A 21 6.30 -9.77 -0.60
N ILE A 22 7.49 -9.70 0.00
CA ILE A 22 8.66 -10.43 -0.51
C ILE A 22 8.45 -11.93 -0.33
N THR A 23 8.11 -12.40 0.88
CA THR A 23 7.97 -13.83 1.17
C THR A 23 6.91 -14.50 0.31
N THR A 24 5.76 -13.84 0.06
CA THR A 24 4.72 -14.39 -0.82
C THR A 24 5.05 -14.29 -2.30
N GLY A 25 5.93 -13.36 -2.68
CA GLY A 25 6.29 -13.10 -4.06
C GLY A 25 7.52 -13.87 -4.55
N ILE A 26 8.29 -14.51 -3.67
CA ILE A 26 9.41 -15.35 -4.05
C ILE A 26 8.85 -16.58 -4.78
N PRO A 27 9.21 -16.82 -6.06
CA PRO A 27 8.91 -18.08 -6.72
C PRO A 27 9.70 -19.18 -6.01
N ILE A 28 9.04 -19.90 -5.10
CA ILE A 28 9.56 -21.16 -4.58
C ILE A 28 9.55 -22.12 -5.77
N ALA A 29 10.70 -22.72 -6.04
CA ALA A 29 10.87 -23.66 -7.14
C ALA A 29 10.03 -24.95 -6.89
N GLU A 30 8.73 -24.88 -7.12
CA GLU A 30 7.86 -26.04 -7.20
C GLU A 30 7.33 -26.17 -8.64
N SER A 31 7.77 -27.26 -9.29
CA SER A 31 7.31 -27.78 -10.59
C SER A 31 7.78 -27.05 -11.86
N ARG A 32 8.59 -27.78 -12.62
CA ARG A 32 9.32 -27.42 -13.85
C ARG A 32 8.48 -27.12 -15.11
N ASN A 33 7.16 -26.90 -15.05
CA ASN A 33 6.32 -26.90 -16.26
C ASN A 33 5.36 -25.71 -16.45
N SER A 34 5.73 -24.50 -16.02
CA SER A 34 5.01 -23.30 -16.43
C SER A 34 5.97 -22.13 -16.65
N GLU A 35 5.83 -21.45 -17.79
CA GLU A 35 6.57 -20.21 -18.08
C GLU A 35 6.55 -19.28 -16.86
N PRO A 36 7.67 -18.61 -16.53
CA PRO A 36 7.71 -17.68 -15.42
C PRO A 36 6.83 -16.48 -15.77
N LYS A 37 5.55 -16.53 -15.40
CA LYS A 37 4.72 -15.34 -15.32
C LYS A 37 5.43 -14.42 -14.33
N ASP A 38 5.95 -13.30 -14.82
CA ASP A 38 6.45 -12.18 -14.01
C ASP A 38 5.34 -11.76 -13.02
N ALA A 39 5.27 -12.40 -11.87
CA ALA A 39 4.30 -12.12 -10.83
C ALA A 39 4.71 -10.81 -10.15
N ARG A 40 4.39 -9.70 -10.78
CA ARG A 40 4.68 -8.36 -10.27
C ARG A 40 3.70 -8.05 -9.14
N THR A 41 4.15 -8.20 -7.90
CA THR A 41 3.39 -7.74 -6.74
C THR A 41 3.56 -6.23 -6.60
N THR A 42 2.47 -5.53 -6.27
CA THR A 42 2.50 -4.09 -6.00
C THR A 42 1.82 -3.76 -4.70
N PHE A 43 2.42 -2.88 -3.90
CA PHE A 43 1.89 -2.44 -2.61
C PHE A 43 2.45 -1.06 -2.27
N CYS A 44 1.94 -0.45 -1.19
CA CYS A 44 2.32 0.89 -0.78
C CYS A 44 3.13 0.85 0.53
N VAL A 45 4.19 1.65 0.61
CA VAL A 45 4.96 1.85 1.85
C VAL A 45 5.42 3.29 1.97
N MET A 46 5.74 3.71 3.18
CA MET A 46 6.41 4.97 3.45
C MET A 46 7.93 4.80 3.35
N LEU A 47 8.57 5.57 2.46
CA LEU A 47 10.03 5.60 2.33
C LEU A 47 10.62 6.87 2.94
N ARG A 48 11.75 6.71 3.63
CA ARG A 48 12.47 7.80 4.28
C ARG A 48 13.03 8.77 3.25
N ARG A 49 12.79 10.07 3.44
CA ARG A 49 13.42 11.11 2.63
C ARG A 49 14.91 11.24 2.96
N TYR A 50 15.72 11.40 1.91
CA TYR A 50 17.14 11.65 2.08
C TYR A 50 17.39 13.01 2.77
N ARG A 51 18.21 12.99 3.82
CA ARG A 51 18.64 14.19 4.56
C ARG A 51 19.97 14.71 4.01
N GLY A 52 19.96 15.16 2.76
CA GLY A 52 21.17 15.64 2.10
C GLY A 52 21.64 16.99 2.61
N LEU A 53 22.95 17.16 2.69
CA LEU A 53 23.60 18.45 2.98
C LEU A 53 23.23 19.51 1.92
N LYS A 54 23.11 19.10 0.65
CA LYS A 54 22.82 19.98 -0.50
C LYS A 54 21.42 20.60 -0.50
N SER A 55 20.41 19.96 0.09
CA SER A 55 19.04 20.49 0.10
C SER A 55 18.69 21.24 1.39
N ARG A 56 19.44 21.04 2.47
CA ARG A 56 19.03 21.47 3.82
C ARG A 56 20.14 21.98 4.76
N GLY A 57 21.41 22.03 4.34
CA GLY A 57 22.52 22.68 5.08
C GLY A 57 23.14 21.84 6.21
N TYR A 58 24.05 22.45 6.99
CA TYR A 58 24.71 21.85 8.15
C TYR A 58 23.70 21.66 9.32
N GLY A 59 23.83 20.59 10.13
CA GLY A 59 22.88 20.25 11.22
C GLY A 59 21.86 19.16 10.87
N VAL A 60 22.31 18.07 10.22
CA VAL A 60 21.46 16.95 9.77
C VAL A 60 21.00 16.02 10.92
N ILE A 61 21.75 16.00 12.02
CA ILE A 61 21.58 15.03 13.12
C ILE A 61 20.34 15.38 13.98
N GLY A 62 20.04 16.67 14.19
CA GLY A 62 18.94 17.13 15.05
C GLY A 62 17.56 17.29 14.38
N ARG A 63 17.41 16.96 13.10
CA ARG A 63 16.14 17.20 12.36
C ARG A 63 15.19 16.00 12.45
N PRO A 64 13.86 16.18 12.36
CA PRO A 64 12.89 15.07 12.33
C PRO A 64 13.01 14.23 11.05
N VAL A 65 12.75 12.92 11.13
CA VAL A 65 12.78 12.02 9.95
C VAL A 65 11.44 12.18 9.25
N SER A 66 11.43 12.61 7.99
CA SER A 66 10.22 12.62 7.19
C SER A 66 10.19 11.41 6.26
N TYR A 67 8.96 10.94 6.02
CA TYR A 67 8.67 9.83 5.12
C TYR A 67 7.64 10.28 4.09
N GLU A 68 7.69 9.68 2.91
CA GLU A 68 6.75 9.93 1.82
C GLU A 68 6.16 8.60 1.32
N PRO A 69 4.90 8.58 0.85
CA PRO A 69 4.27 7.36 0.36
C PRO A 69 4.76 7.01 -1.04
N PHE A 70 5.11 5.74 -1.24
CA PHE A 70 5.50 5.18 -2.53
C PHE A 70 4.71 3.91 -2.83
N ARG A 71 4.38 3.74 -4.11
CA ARG A 71 3.93 2.47 -4.67
C ARG A 71 5.15 1.69 -5.13
N LEU A 72 5.40 0.55 -4.50
CA LEU A 72 6.47 -0.37 -4.86
C LEU A 72 5.90 -1.43 -5.79
N GLY A 73 6.62 -1.70 -6.88
CA GLY A 73 6.46 -2.90 -7.68
C GLY A 73 7.71 -3.77 -7.53
N LEU A 74 7.52 -5.02 -7.12
CA LEU A 74 8.60 -5.99 -6.95
C LEU A 74 8.67 -6.90 -8.18
N THR A 75 9.89 -7.27 -8.56
CA THR A 75 10.14 -8.27 -9.60
C THR A 75 11.35 -9.09 -9.21
N PHE A 76 11.17 -10.40 -9.09
CA PHE A 76 12.26 -11.33 -8.83
C PHE A 76 12.85 -11.77 -10.16
N ARG A 77 14.18 -11.75 -10.26
CA ARG A 77 14.91 -12.16 -11.46
C ARG A 77 16.09 -13.03 -11.05
N GLU A 78 16.44 -14.00 -11.87
CA GLU A 78 17.69 -14.73 -11.70
C GLU A 78 18.86 -13.78 -11.99
N ALA A 79 19.90 -13.86 -11.16
CA ALA A 79 21.12 -13.11 -11.41
C ALA A 79 21.77 -13.64 -12.69
N PRO A 80 22.25 -12.77 -13.59
CA PRO A 80 23.01 -13.25 -14.74
C PRO A 80 24.23 -14.03 -14.25
N GLU A 81 24.54 -15.16 -14.89
CA GLU A 81 25.73 -15.94 -14.58
C GLU A 81 26.96 -15.05 -14.74
N GLU A 82 27.64 -14.78 -13.62
CA GLU A 82 28.98 -14.21 -13.64
C GLU A 82 29.92 -15.31 -14.15
N ALA A 83 30.55 -15.10 -15.31
CA ALA A 83 31.61 -15.98 -15.80
C ALA A 83 32.80 -15.92 -14.82
N ARG A 84 32.79 -16.78 -13.80
CA ARG A 84 33.91 -16.95 -12.87
C ARG A 84 34.90 -17.95 -13.47
N PRO A 85 36.22 -17.67 -13.42
CA PRO A 85 37.25 -18.57 -13.95
C PRO A 85 37.41 -19.87 -13.13
N ASP A 86 36.79 -19.97 -11.96
CA ASP A 86 36.89 -21.15 -11.09
C ASP A 86 35.57 -21.93 -11.11
N ASN A 87 35.58 -23.06 -11.84
CA ASN A 87 34.48 -24.03 -11.97
C ASN A 87 34.18 -24.77 -10.64
N LEU A 88 33.70 -24.06 -9.62
CA LEU A 88 33.00 -24.69 -8.50
C LEU A 88 31.52 -24.42 -8.66
N VAL A 89 30.80 -25.41 -9.19
CA VAL A 89 29.36 -25.39 -9.46
C VAL A 89 28.62 -25.03 -8.17
N SER A 90 28.27 -23.76 -8.00
CA SER A 90 27.31 -23.35 -7.00
C SER A 90 25.94 -23.74 -7.52
N ASN A 91 25.44 -24.89 -7.08
CA ASN A 91 24.07 -25.38 -7.35
C ASN A 91 22.95 -24.48 -6.76
N GLY A 92 23.28 -23.25 -6.35
CA GLY A 92 22.34 -22.28 -5.81
C GLY A 92 21.98 -21.26 -6.87
N THR A 93 20.70 -21.21 -7.25
CA THR A 93 20.16 -20.12 -8.07
C THR A 93 20.27 -18.82 -7.28
N ASN A 94 21.07 -17.87 -7.78
CA ASN A 94 21.22 -16.57 -7.14
C ASN A 94 20.08 -15.66 -7.63
N MET A 95 19.29 -15.10 -6.71
CA MET A 95 18.11 -14.31 -7.05
C MET A 95 18.32 -12.82 -6.74
N LEU A 96 17.90 -11.98 -7.68
CA LEU A 96 17.85 -10.54 -7.56
C LEU A 96 16.41 -10.07 -7.33
N LEU A 97 16.24 -9.12 -6.42
CA LEU A 97 14.99 -8.37 -6.24
C LEU A 97 15.12 -6.99 -6.88
N VAL A 98 14.34 -6.75 -7.93
CA VAL A 98 14.19 -5.44 -8.57
C VAL A 98 12.99 -4.72 -7.97
N ILE A 99 13.21 -3.51 -7.45
CA ILE A 99 12.18 -2.67 -6.84
C ILE A 99 12.01 -1.39 -7.64
N CYS A 100 10.81 -1.18 -8.18
CA CYS A 100 10.42 0.09 -8.80
C CYS A 100 9.52 0.86 -7.81
N ALA A 101 9.97 2.02 -7.35
CA ALA A 101 9.21 2.86 -6.42
C ALA A 101 8.68 4.13 -7.12
N THR A 102 7.35 4.28 -7.18
CA THR A 102 6.68 5.45 -7.76
C THR A 102 6.05 6.28 -6.63
N PRO A 103 6.34 7.58 -6.51
CA PRO A 103 5.77 8.41 -5.45
C PRO A 103 4.24 8.53 -5.61
N ILE A 104 3.51 8.44 -4.50
CA ILE A 104 2.06 8.66 -4.47
C ILE A 104 1.82 10.12 -4.08
N LYS A 105 0.98 10.81 -4.83
CA LYS A 105 0.57 12.19 -4.55
C LYS A 105 -0.91 12.23 -4.19
N SER A 106 -1.29 13.25 -3.42
CA SER A 106 -2.70 13.54 -3.13
C SER A 106 -3.48 13.69 -4.43
N SER A 107 -4.71 13.20 -4.44
CA SER A 107 -5.66 13.45 -5.53
C SER A 107 -6.22 14.87 -5.52
N TYR A 108 -6.06 15.60 -4.42
CA TYR A 108 -6.53 16.98 -4.27
C TYR A 108 -5.44 17.99 -4.63
N ILE A 109 -5.82 19.03 -5.36
CA ILE A 109 -4.93 20.11 -5.80
C ILE A 109 -5.15 21.37 -4.95
N VAL A 110 -6.39 21.62 -4.54
CA VAL A 110 -6.78 22.79 -3.74
C VAL A 110 -7.55 22.38 -2.48
N PRO A 111 -7.56 23.20 -1.42
CA PRO A 111 -8.44 22.98 -0.27
C PRO A 111 -9.92 22.96 -0.68
N ASP A 112 -10.72 22.15 0.01
CA ASP A 112 -12.17 22.03 -0.19
C ASP A 112 -12.60 21.75 -1.64
N GLU A 113 -11.77 21.01 -2.38
CA GLU A 113 -12.03 20.68 -3.77
C GLU A 113 -13.31 19.84 -3.93
N ILE A 114 -14.27 20.37 -4.68
CA ILE A 114 -15.49 19.65 -5.05
C ILE A 114 -15.13 18.65 -6.15
N LEU A 115 -15.11 17.37 -5.77
CA LEU A 115 -14.76 16.27 -6.66
C LEU A 115 -15.74 16.18 -7.86
N SER A 116 -15.19 16.32 -9.08
CA SER A 116 -15.95 16.13 -10.33
C SER A 116 -16.06 14.64 -10.70
N ARG A 117 -16.79 14.31 -11.79
CA ARG A 117 -16.88 12.94 -12.32
C ARG A 117 -15.53 12.27 -12.62
N LYS A 118 -14.44 13.04 -12.74
CA LYS A 118 -13.08 12.53 -12.96
C LYS A 118 -12.35 12.12 -11.67
N SER A 119 -12.97 12.28 -10.50
CA SER A 119 -12.36 11.91 -9.24
C SER A 119 -12.09 10.41 -9.15
N PRO A 120 -10.98 10.00 -8.51
CA PRO A 120 -10.70 8.60 -8.29
C PRO A 120 -11.83 7.96 -7.48
N LYS A 121 -12.35 6.86 -8.00
CA LYS A 121 -13.32 6.00 -7.30
C LYS A 121 -12.55 4.87 -6.64
N PHE A 122 -12.93 4.55 -5.42
CA PHE A 122 -12.35 3.47 -4.65
C PHE A 122 -13.44 2.80 -3.82
N SER A 123 -13.18 1.57 -3.39
CA SER A 123 -14.03 0.81 -2.50
C SER A 123 -13.26 0.38 -1.25
N ILE A 124 -13.99 0.30 -0.13
CA ILE A 124 -13.54 -0.27 1.13
C ILE A 124 -14.56 -1.33 1.52
N ARG A 125 -14.07 -2.50 1.95
CA ARG A 125 -14.90 -3.58 2.47
C ARG A 125 -14.60 -3.78 3.95
N HIS A 126 -15.65 -4.00 4.73
CA HIS A 126 -15.54 -4.39 6.14
C HIS A 126 -16.41 -5.62 6.44
N THR A 127 -16.09 -6.30 7.52
CA THR A 127 -16.87 -7.44 8.06
C THR A 127 -18.18 -6.94 8.69
N ALA A 128 -19.08 -7.86 9.05
CA ALA A 128 -20.31 -7.53 9.78
C ALA A 128 -20.04 -6.83 11.14
N THR A 129 -18.86 -7.06 11.74
CA THR A 129 -18.42 -6.40 12.97
C THR A 129 -17.79 -5.02 12.74
N GLY A 130 -17.71 -4.55 11.49
CA GLY A 130 -17.13 -3.25 11.14
C GLY A 130 -15.62 -3.26 10.90
N ILE A 131 -14.95 -4.42 10.94
CA ILE A 131 -13.50 -4.52 10.75
C ILE A 131 -13.17 -4.43 9.26
N ILE A 132 -12.34 -3.46 8.86
CA ILE A 132 -11.92 -3.27 7.47
C ILE A 132 -11.08 -4.48 7.02
N SER A 133 -11.50 -5.11 5.92
CA SER A 133 -10.87 -6.30 5.35
C SER A 133 -10.23 -6.06 3.99
N HIS A 134 -10.70 -5.05 3.24
CA HIS A 134 -10.15 -4.70 1.93
C HIS A 134 -10.20 -3.19 1.71
N VAL A 135 -9.14 -2.66 1.10
CA VAL A 135 -9.03 -1.25 0.71
C VAL A 135 -8.45 -1.20 -0.68
N ASP A 136 -9.14 -0.52 -1.59
CA ASP A 136 -8.63 -0.30 -2.94
C ASP A 136 -7.40 0.60 -2.93
N SER A 137 -6.48 0.30 -3.83
CA SER A 137 -5.25 1.06 -4.03
C SER A 137 -5.48 2.55 -4.36
N ALA A 138 -6.61 2.91 -4.97
CA ALA A 138 -6.97 4.30 -5.26
C ALA A 138 -7.37 5.09 -4.00
N ALA A 139 -7.76 4.42 -2.92
CA ALA A 139 -8.08 5.07 -1.65
C ALA A 139 -6.85 5.77 -1.04
N VAL A 140 -5.63 5.33 -1.36
CA VAL A 140 -4.40 5.88 -0.76
C VAL A 140 -4.18 7.34 -1.15
N SER A 141 -4.40 7.70 -2.42
CA SER A 141 -4.23 9.09 -2.88
C SER A 141 -5.37 10.00 -2.44
N THR A 142 -6.54 9.43 -2.12
CA THR A 142 -7.73 10.16 -1.69
C THR A 142 -7.78 10.32 -0.17
N LEU A 143 -7.61 9.26 0.60
CA LEU A 143 -7.73 9.29 2.06
C LEU A 143 -6.41 9.54 2.78
N GLY A 144 -5.27 9.38 2.09
CA GLY A 144 -3.93 9.53 2.68
C GLY A 144 -3.47 8.36 3.54
N TYR A 145 -4.33 7.36 3.79
CA TYR A 145 -3.97 6.14 4.52
C TYR A 145 -3.42 5.07 3.59
N LEU A 146 -2.37 4.35 4.03
CA LEU A 146 -1.96 3.13 3.35
C LEU A 146 -2.92 1.99 3.70
N PRO A 147 -3.10 0.96 2.84
CA PRO A 147 -4.04 -0.13 3.11
C PRO A 147 -3.79 -0.82 4.46
N GLN A 148 -2.52 -1.02 4.83
CA GLN A 148 -2.12 -1.60 6.12
C GLN A 148 -2.41 -0.71 7.33
N ASP A 149 -2.62 0.59 7.15
CA ASP A 149 -3.03 1.50 8.24
C ASP A 149 -4.54 1.37 8.55
N LEU A 150 -5.33 0.87 7.59
CA LEU A 150 -6.78 0.73 7.68
C LEU A 150 -7.23 -0.70 7.95
N ILE A 151 -6.63 -1.69 7.28
CA ILE A 151 -7.02 -3.09 7.39
C ILE A 151 -6.83 -3.57 8.84
N GLY A 152 -7.85 -4.23 9.39
CA GLY A 152 -7.89 -4.69 10.78
C GLY A 152 -8.44 -3.66 11.77
N ARG A 153 -8.62 -2.39 11.37
CA ARG A 153 -9.28 -1.38 12.19
C ARG A 153 -10.79 -1.36 11.97
N THR A 154 -11.52 -0.81 12.93
CA THR A 154 -12.96 -0.60 12.79
C THR A 154 -13.25 0.61 11.90
N ILE A 155 -14.18 0.47 10.96
CA ILE A 155 -14.60 1.56 10.07
C ILE A 155 -15.24 2.71 10.85
N PHE A 156 -15.80 2.43 12.03
CA PHE A 156 -16.47 3.42 12.87
C PHE A 156 -15.52 4.48 13.45
N ASP A 157 -14.22 4.17 13.58
CA ASP A 157 -13.20 5.13 14.03
C ASP A 157 -13.00 6.29 13.04
N PHE A 158 -13.45 6.12 11.80
CA PHE A 158 -13.22 7.05 10.71
C PHE A 158 -14.48 7.81 10.32
N TYR A 159 -15.58 7.66 11.04
CA TYR A 159 -16.78 8.45 10.80
C TYR A 159 -16.81 9.71 11.66
N HIS A 160 -17.32 10.80 11.09
CA HIS A 160 -17.50 12.02 11.86
C HIS A 160 -18.56 11.80 12.96
N PRO A 161 -18.31 12.21 14.22
CA PRO A 161 -19.22 11.94 15.34
C PRO A 161 -20.65 12.46 15.14
N GLU A 162 -20.79 13.62 14.51
CA GLU A 162 -22.09 14.23 14.21
C GLU A 162 -22.90 13.45 13.16
N ASP A 163 -22.24 12.63 12.33
CA ASP A 163 -22.89 11.88 11.25
C ASP A 163 -23.30 10.47 11.71
N LEU A 164 -22.98 10.06 12.94
CA LEU A 164 -23.24 8.70 13.44
C LEU A 164 -24.73 8.32 13.43
N MET A 165 -25.63 9.27 13.72
CA MET A 165 -27.08 9.02 13.68
C MET A 165 -27.55 8.73 12.25
N VAL A 166 -27.06 9.50 11.27
CA VAL A 166 -27.37 9.31 9.84
C VAL A 166 -26.76 8.00 9.34
N LEU A 167 -25.53 7.68 9.77
CA LEU A 167 -24.87 6.41 9.43
C LEU A 167 -25.63 5.21 9.96
N LYS A 168 -26.20 5.27 11.17
CA LYS A 168 -27.05 4.21 11.70
C LYS A 168 -28.24 3.93 10.77
N GLU A 169 -28.95 4.97 10.34
CA GLU A 169 -30.08 4.83 9.40
C GLU A 169 -29.64 4.25 8.05
N ILE A 170 -28.45 4.64 7.58
CA ILE A 170 -27.82 4.08 6.36
C ILE A 170 -27.58 2.58 6.55
N TYR A 171 -26.95 2.15 7.64
CA TYR A 171 -26.67 0.74 7.93
C TYR A 171 -27.96 -0.08 8.06
N GLU A 172 -28.98 0.43 8.76
CA GLU A 172 -30.29 -0.22 8.83
C GLU A 172 -30.91 -0.42 7.44
N THR A 173 -30.77 0.60 6.57
CA THR A 173 -31.24 0.51 5.18
C THR A 173 -30.46 -0.51 4.37
N VAL A 174 -29.13 -0.57 4.54
CA VAL A 174 -28.27 -1.57 3.89
C VAL A 174 -28.66 -2.98 4.35
N MET A 175 -28.96 -3.19 5.63
CA MET A 175 -29.40 -4.50 6.14
C MET A 175 -30.77 -4.91 5.59
N LYS A 176 -31.70 -3.96 5.43
CA LYS A 176 -33.03 -4.22 4.84
C LYS A 176 -32.94 -4.53 3.34
N LYS A 177 -32.13 -3.79 2.58
CA LYS A 177 -32.00 -3.94 1.12
C LYS A 177 -31.02 -5.04 0.69
N GLY A 178 -30.03 -5.34 1.51
CA GLY A 178 -28.97 -6.31 1.22
C GLY A 178 -29.41 -7.77 1.26
N GLN A 179 -30.67 -8.05 1.58
CA GLN A 179 -31.25 -9.40 1.54
C GLN A 179 -31.39 -9.93 0.10
N THR A 180 -31.43 -9.04 -0.88
CA THR A 180 -31.45 -9.43 -2.30
C THR A 180 -30.03 -9.42 -2.87
N ALA A 181 -29.58 -10.57 -3.39
CA ALA A 181 -28.28 -10.69 -4.04
C ALA A 181 -28.16 -9.68 -5.20
N GLY A 182 -27.09 -8.89 -5.21
CA GLY A 182 -26.84 -7.86 -6.22
C GLY A 182 -27.55 -6.52 -5.98
N ALA A 183 -28.30 -6.37 -4.87
CA ALA A 183 -28.85 -5.07 -4.51
C ALA A 183 -27.73 -4.07 -4.17
N SER A 184 -27.82 -2.87 -4.74
CA SER A 184 -26.94 -1.75 -4.41
C SER A 184 -27.74 -0.62 -3.78
N PHE A 185 -27.09 0.11 -2.87
CA PHE A 185 -27.67 1.26 -2.20
C PHE A 185 -26.69 2.43 -2.26
N CYS A 186 -27.21 3.60 -2.62
CA CYS A 186 -26.49 4.86 -2.60
C CYS A 186 -27.07 5.73 -1.49
N SER A 187 -26.28 6.02 -0.46
CA SER A 187 -26.66 6.91 0.63
C SER A 187 -26.45 8.37 0.24
N LYS A 188 -26.96 9.29 1.08
CA LYS A 188 -26.45 10.67 1.08
C LYS A 188 -24.96 10.69 1.45
N PRO A 189 -24.19 11.69 1.01
CA PRO A 189 -22.81 11.88 1.44
C PRO A 189 -22.72 12.00 2.97
N TYR A 190 -21.70 11.42 3.56
CA TYR A 190 -21.34 11.53 4.97
C TYR A 190 -19.85 11.84 5.08
N ARG A 191 -19.44 12.42 6.20
CA ARG A 191 -18.06 12.85 6.42
C ARG A 191 -17.21 11.72 6.97
N PHE A 192 -16.02 11.59 6.39
CA PHE A 192 -14.95 10.78 6.93
C PHE A 192 -14.08 11.66 7.83
N LEU A 193 -13.62 11.12 8.95
CA LEU A 193 -12.69 11.76 9.87
C LEU A 193 -11.28 11.59 9.28
N ILE A 194 -10.84 12.58 8.49
CA ILE A 194 -9.51 12.67 7.86
C ILE A 194 -8.76 13.90 8.34
#